data_AF-A0A7Y2IIC0-F1
#
_entry.id   AF-A0A7Y2IIC0-F1
#
_cell.length_a   1.000
_cell.length_b   1.000
_cell.length_c   1.000
_cell.angle_alpha   90.00
_cell.angle_beta   90.00
_cell.angle_gamma   90.00
#
_symmetry.space_group_name_H-M   'P 1'
#
loop_
_entity.id
_entity.type
_entity.pdbx_description
1 polymer ?
#
loop_
_entity_poly.entity_id
_entity_poly.type
_entity_poly.pdbx_seq_one_letter_code
_entity_poly.pdbx_strand_id
1 'polypeptide(L)'
;MSALYKVILVIHILATVVGFGGFIAHSMYNARALRATAAEAKVLFGVTLDVSKIATYAIVAIMPLGIVLISLSDGVFEFSAPWISASFVVWFAMLGVAGALITKNLKAAAARVAEMDPNATVADDTEAVSALKKVGAGDAILQLLLVIAVVLMIWQPGN
;
A
#
# COMPACT_ATOMS: atom_id res chain seq x y z
N MET A 1 24.79 8.10 16.08
CA MET A 1 24.32 7.65 14.75
C MET A 1 25.48 7.20 13.86
N SER A 2 25.66 5.88 13.75
CA SER A 2 26.72 5.22 12.98
C SER A 2 26.52 5.31 11.45
N ALA A 3 27.54 4.92 10.67
CA ALA A 3 27.41 4.79 9.22
C ALA A 3 26.35 3.75 8.82
N LEU A 4 26.28 2.64 9.58
CA LEU A 4 25.28 1.60 9.38
C LEU A 4 23.86 2.14 9.57
N TYR A 5 23.60 2.93 10.61
CA TYR A 5 22.30 3.58 10.83
C TYR A 5 21.86 4.37 9.58
N LYS A 6 22.76 5.19 9.02
CA LYS A 6 22.46 6.00 7.83
C LYS A 6 22.14 5.15 6.61
N VAL A 7 22.86 4.04 6.40
CA VAL A 7 22.59 3.11 5.29
C VAL A 7 21.20 2.46 5.45
N ILE A 8 20.88 1.96 6.65
CA ILE A 8 19.56 1.36 6.90
C ILE A 8 18.46 2.41 6.75
N LEU A 9 18.70 3.66 7.16
CA LEU A 9 17.73 4.74 7.03
C LEU A 9 17.41 5.02 5.56
N VAL A 10 18.43 5.06 4.70
CA VAL A 10 18.24 5.20 3.25
C VAL A 10 17.41 4.03 2.71
N ILE A 11 17.72 2.80 3.10
CA ILE A 11 16.96 1.61 2.63
C ILE A 11 15.50 1.67 3.12
N HIS A 12 15.25 2.09 4.37
CA HIS A 12 13.91 2.26 4.92
C HIS A 12 13.08 3.30 4.17
N ILE A 13 13.70 4.43 3.82
CA ILE A 13 13.06 5.49 3.01
C ILE A 13 12.79 4.98 1.60
N LEU A 14 13.76 4.32 0.95
CA LEU A 14 13.57 3.75 -0.38
C LEU A 14 12.48 2.68 -0.41
N ALA A 15 12.42 1.82 0.61
CA ALA A 15 11.35 0.83 0.76
C ALA A 15 9.97 1.49 0.87
N THR A 16 9.88 2.60 1.61
CA THR A 16 8.66 3.43 1.69
C THR A 16 8.30 4.00 0.31
N VAL A 17 9.24 4.62 -0.40
CA VAL A 17 8.99 5.21 -1.73
C VAL A 17 8.54 4.16 -2.74
N VAL A 18 9.24 3.04 -2.84
CA VAL A 18 8.92 1.94 -3.78
C VAL A 18 7.59 1.29 -3.41
N GLY A 19 7.37 1.03 -2.12
CA GLY A 19 6.17 0.38 -1.61
C GLY A 19 4.92 1.21 -1.91
N PHE A 20 4.87 2.43 -1.41
CA PHE A 20 3.69 3.28 -1.56
C PHE A 20 3.55 3.87 -2.97
N GLY A 21 4.65 4.12 -3.68
CA GLY A 21 4.61 4.52 -5.09
C GLY A 21 3.94 3.48 -5.97
N GLY A 22 4.17 2.19 -5.71
CA GLY A 22 3.48 1.09 -6.37
C GLY A 22 1.96 1.09 -6.12
N PHE A 23 1.53 1.36 -4.88
CA PHE A 23 0.10 1.44 -4.53
C PHE A 23 -0.59 2.64 -5.18
N ILE A 24 0.09 3.79 -5.32
CA ILE A 24 -0.45 4.92 -6.09
C ILE A 24 -0.68 4.51 -7.55
N ALA A 25 0.28 3.82 -8.18
CA ALA A 25 0.13 3.33 -9.55
C ALA A 25 -1.05 2.35 -9.70
N HIS A 26 -1.27 1.47 -8.72
CA HIS A 26 -2.44 0.55 -8.72
C HIS A 26 -3.76 1.32 -8.82
N SER A 27 -3.92 2.38 -8.02
CA SER A 27 -5.14 3.18 -8.02
C SER A 27 -5.47 3.73 -9.42
N MET A 28 -4.44 4.16 -10.17
CA MET A 28 -4.59 4.67 -11.53
C MET A 28 -5.00 3.58 -12.52
N TYR A 29 -4.36 2.39 -12.44
CA TYR A 29 -4.69 1.26 -13.31
C TYR A 29 -6.09 0.73 -13.04
N ASN A 30 -6.49 0.62 -11.77
CA ASN A 30 -7.82 0.15 -11.38
C ASN A 30 -8.92 1.14 -11.80
N ALA A 31 -8.67 2.45 -11.67
CA ALA A 31 -9.59 3.47 -12.17
C ALA A 31 -9.74 3.43 -13.70
N ARG A 32 -8.67 3.10 -14.43
CA ARG A 32 -8.72 2.90 -15.88
C ARG A 32 -9.48 1.61 -16.24
N ALA A 33 -9.23 0.51 -15.51
CA ALA A 33 -9.89 -0.78 -15.73
C ALA A 33 -11.41 -0.69 -15.58
N LEU A 34 -11.92 0.15 -14.67
CA LEU A 34 -13.34 0.41 -14.51
C LEU A 34 -14.04 0.90 -15.80
N ARG A 35 -13.32 1.64 -16.65
CA ARG A 35 -13.86 2.24 -17.89
C ARG A 35 -13.44 1.46 -19.14
N ALA A 36 -12.74 0.36 -18.97
CA ALA A 36 -12.20 -0.44 -20.05
C ALA A 36 -13.14 -1.60 -20.40
N THR A 37 -12.89 -2.24 -21.54
CA THR A 37 -13.52 -3.54 -21.84
C THR A 37 -12.99 -4.60 -20.88
N ALA A 38 -13.71 -5.70 -20.71
CA ALA A 38 -13.28 -6.81 -19.87
C ALA A 38 -11.90 -7.38 -20.29
N ALA A 39 -11.63 -7.45 -21.60
CA ALA A 39 -10.35 -7.88 -22.12
C ALA A 39 -9.19 -6.95 -21.70
N GLU A 40 -9.40 -5.64 -21.81
CA GLU A 40 -8.41 -4.62 -21.42
C GLU A 40 -8.21 -4.57 -19.91
N ALA A 41 -9.32 -4.63 -19.15
CA ALA A 41 -9.29 -4.64 -17.69
C ALA A 41 -8.52 -5.85 -17.14
N LYS A 42 -8.63 -7.02 -17.78
CA LYS A 42 -7.84 -8.21 -17.43
C LYS A 42 -6.33 -7.96 -17.54
N VAL A 43 -5.89 -7.27 -18.60
CA VAL A 43 -4.49 -6.88 -18.77
C VAL A 43 -4.06 -5.90 -17.67
N LEU A 44 -4.87 -4.87 -17.41
CA LEU A 44 -4.59 -3.87 -16.38
C LEU A 44 -4.49 -4.48 -14.98
N PHE A 45 -5.39 -5.41 -14.62
CA PHE A 45 -5.29 -6.12 -13.35
C PHE A 45 -4.07 -7.02 -13.27
N GLY A 46 -3.66 -7.66 -14.38
CA GLY A 46 -2.39 -8.39 -14.45
C GLY A 46 -1.19 -7.48 -14.12
N VAL A 47 -1.13 -6.30 -14.74
CA VAL A 47 -0.09 -5.30 -14.45
C VAL A 47 -0.15 -4.83 -13.00
N THR A 48 -1.35 -4.56 -12.46
CA THR A 48 -1.53 -4.20 -11.05
C THR A 48 -0.93 -5.27 -10.14
N LEU A 49 -1.25 -6.55 -10.35
CA LEU A 49 -0.75 -7.66 -9.54
C LEU A 49 0.78 -7.81 -9.62
N ASP A 50 1.38 -7.60 -10.79
CA ASP A 50 2.83 -7.69 -10.94
C ASP A 50 3.56 -6.54 -10.23
N VAL A 51 3.05 -5.32 -10.35
CA VAL A 51 3.56 -4.18 -9.57
C VAL A 51 3.33 -4.41 -8.07
N SER A 52 2.19 -5.00 -7.68
CA SER A 52 1.88 -5.30 -6.28
C SER A 52 2.90 -6.22 -5.64
N LYS A 53 3.51 -7.17 -6.37
CA LYS A 53 4.53 -8.07 -5.81
C LYS A 53 5.71 -7.28 -5.25
N ILE A 54 6.30 -6.41 -6.08
CA ILE A 54 7.46 -5.59 -5.70
C ILE A 54 7.08 -4.60 -4.60
N ALA A 55 5.94 -3.92 -4.77
CA ALA A 55 5.45 -2.96 -3.78
C ALA A 55 5.21 -3.62 -2.41
N THR A 56 4.64 -4.82 -2.39
CA THR A 56 4.36 -5.55 -1.15
C THR A 56 5.64 -5.96 -0.44
N TYR A 57 6.66 -6.44 -1.16
CA TYR A 57 7.96 -6.75 -0.53
C TYR A 57 8.60 -5.50 0.08
N ALA A 58 8.55 -4.36 -0.62
CA ALA A 58 9.07 -3.10 -0.12
C ALA A 58 8.30 -2.65 1.14
N ILE A 59 6.97 -2.69 1.13
CA ILE A 59 6.12 -2.42 2.30
C ILE A 59 6.50 -3.34 3.45
N VAL A 60 6.47 -4.66 3.27
CA VAL A 60 6.79 -5.61 4.36
C VAL A 60 8.18 -5.36 4.96
N ALA A 61 9.14 -4.87 4.18
CA ALA A 61 10.47 -4.51 4.67
C ALA A 61 10.52 -3.24 5.54
N ILE A 62 9.57 -2.30 5.42
CA ILE A 62 9.57 -1.02 6.16
C ILE A 62 9.62 -1.26 7.67
N MET A 63 8.75 -2.13 8.20
CA MET A 63 8.66 -2.41 9.64
C MET A 63 9.96 -2.99 10.23
N PRO A 64 10.54 -4.09 9.73
CA PRO A 64 11.79 -4.61 10.27
C PRO A 64 12.93 -3.61 10.13
N LEU A 65 13.00 -2.84 9.04
CA LEU A 65 14.00 -1.78 8.88
C LEU A 65 13.82 -0.68 9.94
N GLY A 66 12.59 -0.28 10.23
CA GLY A 66 12.28 0.69 11.30
C GLY A 66 12.69 0.18 12.69
N ILE A 67 12.41 -1.08 12.99
CA ILE A 67 12.83 -1.72 14.25
C ILE A 67 14.35 -1.72 14.37
N VAL A 68 15.07 -2.08 13.31
CA VAL A 68 16.55 -2.04 13.27
C VAL A 68 17.06 -0.62 13.49
N LEU A 69 16.41 0.40 12.91
CA LEU A 69 16.80 1.80 13.12
C LEU A 69 16.67 2.22 14.59
N ILE A 70 15.59 1.81 15.27
CA ILE A 70 15.43 2.08 16.71
C ILE A 70 16.59 1.46 17.49
N SER A 71 16.92 0.19 17.22
CA SER A 71 18.04 -0.49 17.90
C SER A 71 19.41 0.13 17.60
N LEU A 72 19.62 0.69 16.41
CA LEU A 72 20.86 1.35 16.01
C LEU A 72 20.91 2.85 16.38
N SER A 73 19.91 3.37 17.10
CA SER A 73 19.78 4.79 17.41
C SER A 73 20.67 5.27 18.56
N ASP A 74 21.49 4.40 19.16
CA ASP A 74 22.31 4.70 20.33
C ASP A 74 21.48 5.23 21.53
N GLY A 75 20.22 4.79 21.66
CA GLY A 75 19.30 5.20 22.74
C GLY A 75 18.58 6.52 22.48
N VAL A 76 18.76 7.15 21.32
CA VAL A 76 18.05 8.37 20.94
C VAL A 76 16.54 8.12 20.75
N PHE A 77 16.17 6.91 20.33
CA PHE A 77 14.78 6.53 20.12
C PHE A 77 14.43 5.26 20.91
N GLU A 78 13.25 5.26 21.52
CA GLU A 78 12.72 4.14 22.27
C GLU A 78 11.39 3.65 21.68
N PHE A 79 11.09 2.35 21.80
CA PHE A 79 9.80 1.80 21.35
C PHE A 79 8.59 2.44 22.04
N SER A 80 8.78 2.92 23.28
CA SER A 80 7.82 3.65 24.10
C SER A 80 7.54 5.07 23.60
N ALA A 81 8.37 5.63 22.72
CA ALA A 81 8.15 6.99 22.21
C ALA A 81 6.76 7.07 21.54
N PRO A 82 5.93 8.07 21.90
CA PRO A 82 4.53 8.11 21.45
C PRO A 82 4.36 8.02 19.93
N TRP A 83 5.20 8.74 19.17
CA TRP A 83 5.16 8.71 17.70
C TRP A 83 5.59 7.37 17.10
N ILE A 84 6.51 6.63 17.74
CA ILE A 84 6.92 5.28 17.30
C ILE A 84 5.78 4.30 17.53
N SER A 85 5.21 4.29 18.73
CA SER A 85 4.06 3.45 19.07
C SER A 85 2.86 3.74 18.16
N ALA A 86 2.55 5.02 17.91
CA ALA A 86 1.51 5.41 16.96
C ALA A 86 1.82 4.96 15.53
N SER A 87 3.08 5.02 15.10
CA SER A 87 3.49 4.54 13.77
C SER A 87 3.28 3.04 13.59
N PHE A 88 3.50 2.23 14.63
CA PHE A 88 3.15 0.80 14.58
C PHE A 88 1.65 0.58 14.44
N VAL A 89 0.81 1.33 15.15
CA VAL A 89 -0.65 1.23 15.01
C VAL A 89 -1.08 1.57 13.58
N VAL A 90 -0.55 2.67 13.03
CA VAL A 90 -0.79 3.08 11.64
C VAL A 90 -0.33 1.99 10.66
N TRP A 91 0.83 1.39 10.90
CA TRP A 91 1.36 0.31 10.08
C TRP A 91 0.43 -0.91 10.04
N PHE A 92 -0.01 -1.39 11.20
CA PHE A 92 -0.95 -2.52 11.24
C PHE A 92 -2.31 -2.18 10.62
N ALA A 93 -2.77 -0.93 10.77
CA ALA A 93 -3.97 -0.46 10.09
C ALA A 93 -3.82 -0.50 8.56
N MET A 94 -2.66 -0.08 8.03
CA MET A 94 -2.37 -0.18 6.59
C MET A 94 -2.40 -1.62 6.09
N LEU A 95 -1.78 -2.56 6.82
CA LEU A 95 -1.81 -3.98 6.46
C LEU A 95 -3.25 -4.54 6.49
N GLY A 96 -4.03 -4.16 7.49
CA GLY A 96 -5.45 -4.52 7.58
C GLY A 96 -6.25 -4.01 6.38
N VAL A 97 -6.08 -2.75 6.00
CA VAL A 97 -6.74 -2.14 4.83
C VAL A 97 -6.30 -2.80 3.53
N ALA A 98 -4.99 -3.02 3.35
CA ALA A 98 -4.43 -3.65 2.15
C ALA A 98 -4.95 -5.09 1.97
N GLY A 99 -5.09 -5.86 3.05
CA GLY A 99 -5.65 -7.21 3.00
C GLY A 99 -7.16 -7.20 2.78
N ALA A 100 -7.91 -6.49 3.63
CA ALA A 100 -9.36 -6.60 3.72
C ALA A 100 -10.11 -5.83 2.62
N LEU A 101 -9.61 -4.66 2.21
CA LEU A 101 -10.28 -3.79 1.24
C LEU A 101 -9.64 -3.84 -0.15
N ILE A 102 -8.31 -3.89 -0.24
CA ILE A 102 -7.64 -3.86 -1.55
C ILE A 102 -7.53 -5.28 -2.11
N THR A 103 -6.69 -6.13 -1.52
CA THR A 103 -6.32 -7.44 -2.08
C THR A 103 -7.53 -8.36 -2.28
N LYS A 104 -8.40 -8.45 -1.27
CA LYS A 104 -9.61 -9.28 -1.33
C LYS A 104 -10.53 -8.86 -2.48
N ASN A 105 -10.80 -7.57 -2.61
CA ASN A 105 -11.77 -7.08 -3.60
C ASN A 105 -11.16 -6.94 -5.00
N LEU A 106 -9.86 -6.69 -5.12
CA LEU A 106 -9.16 -6.72 -6.42
C LEU A 106 -9.21 -8.12 -7.03
N LYS A 107 -8.98 -9.17 -6.23
CA LYS A 107 -9.14 -10.56 -6.69
C LYS A 107 -10.58 -10.88 -7.10
N ALA A 108 -11.56 -10.39 -6.35
CA ALA A 108 -12.97 -10.57 -6.69
C ALA A 108 -13.34 -9.86 -8.00
N ALA A 109 -12.90 -8.62 -8.20
CA ALA A 109 -13.10 -7.87 -9.43
C ALA A 109 -12.44 -8.57 -10.64
N ALA A 110 -11.20 -9.03 -10.48
CA ALA A 110 -10.48 -9.75 -11.53
C ALA A 110 -11.16 -11.08 -11.89
N ALA A 111 -11.64 -11.83 -10.89
CA ALA A 111 -12.40 -13.06 -11.13
C ALA A 111 -13.70 -12.77 -11.89
N ARG A 112 -14.46 -11.74 -11.48
CA ARG A 112 -15.70 -11.35 -12.16
C ARG A 112 -15.46 -10.92 -13.60
N VAL A 113 -14.44 -10.08 -13.84
CA VAL A 113 -14.07 -9.64 -15.20
C VAL A 113 -13.66 -10.80 -16.10
N ALA A 114 -13.10 -11.88 -15.55
CA ALA A 114 -12.75 -13.07 -16.33
C ALA A 114 -13.98 -13.86 -16.85
N GLU A 115 -15.16 -13.65 -16.27
CA GLU A 115 -16.42 -14.29 -16.67
C GLU A 115 -17.27 -13.41 -17.62
N MET A 116 -16.90 -12.15 -17.81
CA MET A 116 -17.63 -11.20 -18.66
C MET A 116 -17.38 -11.47 -20.15
N ASP A 117 -18.30 -11.00 -21.01
CA ASP A 117 -18.01 -10.85 -22.45
C ASP A 117 -16.75 -9.97 -22.60
N PRO A 118 -15.71 -10.41 -23.34
CA PRO A 118 -14.48 -9.65 -23.53
C PRO A 118 -14.68 -8.20 -23.98
N ASN A 119 -15.77 -7.91 -24.71
CA ASN A 119 -16.09 -6.60 -25.25
C ASN A 119 -17.05 -5.79 -24.35
N ALA A 120 -17.61 -6.39 -23.29
CA ALA A 120 -18.43 -5.67 -22.33
C ALA A 120 -17.57 -4.70 -21.50
N THR A 121 -18.14 -3.53 -21.19
CA THR A 121 -17.48 -2.54 -20.33
C THR A 121 -17.60 -2.93 -18.87
N VAL A 122 -16.52 -2.84 -18.11
CA VAL A 122 -16.52 -3.18 -16.66
C VAL A 122 -17.51 -2.32 -15.86
N ALA A 123 -17.70 -1.06 -16.26
CA ALA A 123 -18.63 -0.14 -15.61
C ALA A 123 -20.09 -0.60 -15.62
N ASP A 124 -20.46 -1.48 -16.56
CA ASP A 124 -21.83 -1.98 -16.70
C ASP A 124 -22.11 -3.19 -15.79
N ASP A 125 -21.06 -3.81 -15.22
CA ASP A 125 -21.18 -4.94 -14.30
C ASP A 125 -21.20 -4.48 -12.83
N THR A 126 -22.36 -4.61 -12.20
CA THR A 126 -22.57 -4.10 -10.83
C THR A 126 -21.65 -4.76 -9.79
N GLU A 127 -21.33 -6.04 -9.97
CA GLU A 127 -20.49 -6.79 -9.03
C GLU A 127 -19.02 -6.35 -9.14
N ALA A 128 -18.49 -6.25 -10.36
CA ALA A 128 -17.15 -5.75 -10.62
C ALA A 128 -16.98 -4.32 -10.11
N VAL A 129 -17.96 -3.45 -10.37
CA VAL A 129 -17.98 -2.06 -9.87
C VAL A 129 -17.98 -2.01 -8.35
N SER A 130 -18.80 -2.83 -7.68
CA SER A 130 -18.88 -2.89 -6.21
C SER A 130 -17.54 -3.29 -5.59
N ALA A 131 -16.87 -4.30 -6.17
CA ALA A 131 -15.55 -4.72 -5.73
C ALA A 131 -14.51 -3.61 -5.94
N LEU A 132 -14.48 -2.97 -7.12
CA LEU A 132 -13.55 -1.88 -7.41
C LEU A 132 -13.78 -0.64 -6.54
N LYS A 133 -15.02 -0.33 -6.15
CA LYS A 133 -15.31 0.74 -5.19
C LYS A 133 -14.66 0.48 -3.83
N LYS A 134 -14.68 -0.77 -3.36
CA LYS A 134 -14.01 -1.16 -2.11
C LYS A 134 -12.48 -1.07 -2.23
N VAL A 135 -11.93 -1.43 -3.39
CA VAL A 135 -10.50 -1.23 -3.69
C VAL A 135 -10.15 0.26 -3.62
N GLY A 136 -10.91 1.11 -4.31
CA GLY A 136 -10.67 2.57 -4.31
C GLY A 136 -10.81 3.20 -2.92
N ALA A 137 -11.76 2.75 -2.11
CA ALA A 137 -11.86 3.18 -0.71
C ALA A 137 -10.64 2.73 0.11
N GLY A 138 -10.18 1.49 -0.08
CA GLY A 138 -8.96 0.98 0.53
C GLY A 138 -7.73 1.80 0.13
N ASP A 139 -7.56 2.12 -1.16
CA ASP A 139 -6.46 2.93 -1.67
C ASP A 139 -6.47 4.33 -1.04
N ALA A 140 -7.62 4.98 -0.96
CA ALA A 140 -7.76 6.30 -0.34
C ALA A 140 -7.40 6.29 1.15
N ILE A 141 -7.88 5.29 1.91
CA ILE A 141 -7.55 5.13 3.33
C ILE A 141 -6.05 4.87 3.49
N LEU A 142 -5.46 4.01 2.65
CA LEU A 142 -4.04 3.67 2.73
C LEU A 142 -3.14 4.88 2.43
N GLN A 143 -3.52 5.74 1.48
CA GLN A 143 -2.82 7.00 1.21
C GLN A 143 -2.93 7.98 2.38
N LEU A 144 -4.11 8.09 3.01
CA LEU A 144 -4.27 8.94 4.20
C LEU A 144 -3.41 8.43 5.36
N LEU A 145 -3.42 7.12 5.62
CA LEU A 145 -2.57 6.50 6.63
C LEU A 145 -1.09 6.76 6.35
N LEU A 146 -0.66 6.75 5.08
CA LEU A 146 0.71 7.08 4.71
C LEU A 146 1.06 8.52 5.10
N VAL A 147 0.19 9.47 4.80
CA VAL A 147 0.40 10.87 5.20
C VAL A 147 0.52 10.98 6.72
N ILE A 148 -0.34 10.30 7.49
CA ILE A 148 -0.25 10.27 8.94
C ILE A 148 1.08 9.67 9.41
N ALA A 149 1.52 8.54 8.85
CA ALA A 149 2.80 7.93 9.18
C ALA A 149 3.98 8.87 8.91
N VAL A 150 3.98 9.55 7.75
CA VAL A 150 5.01 10.53 7.39
C VAL A 150 5.02 11.70 8.37
N VAL A 151 3.84 12.21 8.77
CA VAL A 151 3.72 13.27 9.78
C VAL A 151 4.30 12.81 11.13
N LEU A 152 3.98 11.61 11.59
CA LEU A 152 4.55 11.06 12.82
C LEU A 152 6.08 10.98 12.76
N MET A 153 6.63 10.56 11.62
CA MET A 153 8.08 10.39 11.42
C MET A 153 8.85 11.73 11.32
N ILE A 154 8.23 12.77 10.75
CA ILE A 154 8.84 14.08 10.56
C ILE A 154 8.78 14.92 11.85
N TRP A 155 7.59 15.01 12.46
CA TRP A 155 7.39 15.89 13.61
C TRP A 155 7.65 15.20 14.95
N GLN A 156 7.68 13.87 14.98
CA GLN A 156 8.06 13.06 16.16
C GLN A 156 7.42 13.55 17.47
N PRO A 157 6.09 13.73 17.53
CA PRO A 157 5.44 14.28 18.72
C PRO A 157 5.74 13.46 19.98
N GLY A 158 6.10 14.14 21.06
CA GLY A 158 6.42 13.51 22.34
C GLY A 158 7.86 12.98 22.47
N ASN A 159 8.73 13.30 21.50
CA ASN A 159 10.19 13.29 21.69
C ASN A 159 10.70 14.62 22.26
#